data_AF-A0A163T1E7-F1
#
_entry.id   AF-A0A163T1E7-F1
#
_cell.length_a   1.000
_cell.length_b   1.000
_cell.length_c   1.000
_cell.angle_alpha   90.00
_cell.angle_beta   90.00
_cell.angle_gamma   90.00
#
_symmetry.space_group_name_H-M   'P 1'
#
loop_
_entity.id
_entity.type
_entity.pdbx_description
1 polymer ?
#
loop_
_entity_poly.entity_id
_entity_poly.type
_entity_poly.pdbx_seq_one_letter_code
_entity_poly.pdbx_strand_id
1 'polypeptide(L)'
;MQVWRSTIKNVLELLNELDPYGLTPGQPDGAPQDEYDLEAKPIAQRLINDGVITNAQVDAIWLKWFDEPLNEVIGMEATERFVDNLNSLPTPTTPSGDIS
;
A
#
# COMPACT_ATOMS: atom_id res chain seq x y z
N MET A 1 14.02 -11.17 -4.41
CA MET A 1 12.77 -11.19 -5.21
C MET A 1 11.54 -11.63 -4.43
N GLN A 2 11.63 -12.54 -3.45
CA GLN A 2 10.45 -13.04 -2.71
C GLN A 2 9.79 -11.95 -1.83
N VAL A 3 10.59 -11.24 -1.03
CA VAL A 3 10.15 -10.09 -0.20
C VAL A 3 9.37 -9.05 -0.99
N TRP A 4 9.92 -8.62 -2.13
CA TRP A 4 9.28 -7.66 -3.03
C TRP A 4 7.86 -8.09 -3.43
N ARG A 5 7.71 -9.33 -3.92
CA ARG A 5 6.42 -9.84 -4.37
C ARG A 5 5.42 -10.00 -3.23
N SER A 6 5.86 -10.45 -2.04
CA SER A 6 4.98 -10.56 -0.88
C SER A 6 4.54 -9.19 -0.36
N THR A 7 5.43 -8.19 -0.35
CA THR A 7 5.06 -6.83 0.09
C THR A 7 4.09 -6.19 -0.89
N ILE A 8 4.29 -6.29 -2.21
CA ILE A 8 3.29 -5.81 -3.18
C ILE A 8 1.94 -6.46 -2.94
N LYS A 9 1.90 -7.79 -2.79
CA LYS A 9 0.66 -8.51 -2.57
C LYS A 9 -0.07 -8.01 -1.32
N ASN A 10 0.63 -7.87 -0.19
CA ASN A 10 0.02 -7.39 1.06
C ASN A 10 -0.48 -5.94 0.94
N VAL A 11 0.26 -5.08 0.24
CA VAL A 11 -0.18 -3.70 -0.01
C VAL A 11 -1.42 -3.67 -0.90
N LEU A 12 -1.45 -4.48 -1.97
CA LEU A 12 -2.59 -4.59 -2.87
C LEU A 12 -3.84 -5.11 -2.13
N GLU A 13 -3.68 -6.09 -1.23
CA GLU A 13 -4.76 -6.58 -0.38
C GLU A 13 -5.36 -5.45 0.46
N LEU A 14 -4.53 -4.64 1.13
CA LEU A 14 -5.01 -3.49 1.90
C LEU A 14 -5.67 -2.41 1.01
N LEU A 15 -5.19 -2.19 -0.20
CA LEU A 15 -5.81 -1.24 -1.15
C LEU A 15 -7.17 -1.74 -1.65
N ASN A 16 -7.30 -3.03 -1.92
CA ASN A 16 -8.57 -3.63 -2.33
C ASN A 16 -9.59 -3.66 -1.19
N GLU A 17 -9.16 -3.81 0.06
CA GLU A 17 -10.02 -3.70 1.23
C GLU A 17 -10.46 -2.24 1.49
N LEU A 18 -9.55 -1.28 1.29
CA LEU A 18 -9.84 0.13 1.42
C LEU A 18 -10.82 0.62 0.35
N ASP A 19 -10.65 0.13 -0.88
CA ASP A 19 -11.43 0.42 -2.09
C ASP A 19 -11.85 1.90 -2.20
N PRO A 20 -10.90 2.84 -2.39
CA PRO A 20 -11.17 4.27 -2.33
C PRO A 20 -12.31 4.77 -3.24
N TYR A 21 -12.56 4.07 -4.34
CA TYR A 21 -13.58 4.42 -5.33
C TYR A 21 -14.78 3.46 -5.38
N GLY A 22 -14.86 2.48 -4.46
CA GLY A 22 -15.99 1.55 -4.42
C GLY A 22 -16.07 0.63 -5.66
N LEU A 23 -14.93 0.24 -6.22
CA LEU A 23 -14.81 -0.57 -7.43
C LEU A 23 -15.05 -2.07 -7.18
N THR A 24 -15.11 -2.48 -5.91
CA THR A 24 -15.27 -3.87 -5.47
C THR A 24 -14.27 -4.84 -6.13
N PRO A 25 -12.94 -4.61 -6.03
CA PRO A 25 -11.95 -5.42 -6.74
C PRO A 25 -12.10 -6.93 -6.50
N GLY A 26 -12.02 -7.72 -7.58
CA GLY A 26 -12.08 -9.18 -7.54
C GLY A 26 -13.48 -9.78 -7.40
N GLN A 27 -14.53 -8.97 -7.31
CA GLN A 27 -15.92 -9.45 -7.36
C GLN A 27 -16.36 -9.72 -8.82
N PRO A 28 -17.38 -10.57 -9.04
CA PRO A 28 -17.81 -10.94 -10.40
C PRO A 28 -18.16 -9.77 -11.32
N ASP A 29 -18.72 -8.69 -10.77
CA ASP A 29 -19.10 -7.47 -11.49
C ASP A 29 -18.20 -6.26 -11.11
N GLY A 30 -17.13 -6.50 -10.36
CA GLY A 30 -16.20 -5.48 -9.89
C GLY A 30 -15.00 -5.27 -10.81
N ALA A 31 -14.13 -4.34 -10.44
CA ALA A 31 -12.84 -4.17 -11.10
C ALA A 31 -11.94 -5.42 -10.94
N PRO A 32 -10.92 -5.59 -11.79
CA PRO A 32 -9.90 -6.61 -11.61
C PRO A 32 -9.27 -6.60 -10.20
N GLN A 33 -8.84 -7.75 -9.70
CA GLN A 33 -8.16 -7.86 -8.39
C GLN A 33 -6.85 -7.06 -8.34
N ASP A 34 -6.24 -6.81 -9.49
CA ASP A 34 -5.01 -6.03 -9.68
C ASP A 34 -5.29 -4.59 -10.12
N GLU A 35 -6.46 -4.03 -9.82
CA GLU A 35 -6.80 -2.65 -10.19
C GLU A 35 -5.77 -1.63 -9.64
N TYR A 36 -5.36 -1.77 -8.37
CA TYR A 36 -4.44 -0.84 -7.71
C TYR A 36 -2.96 -1.28 -7.77
N ASP A 37 -2.58 -2.12 -8.74
CA ASP A 37 -1.23 -2.68 -8.84
C ASP A 37 -0.16 -1.60 -9.10
N LEU A 38 -0.54 -0.50 -9.74
CA LEU A 38 0.34 0.61 -10.11
C LEU A 38 0.72 1.49 -8.91
N GLU A 39 -0.16 1.55 -7.91
CA GLU A 39 0.03 2.24 -6.63
C GLU A 39 0.70 1.32 -5.61
N ALA A 40 0.32 0.03 -5.61
CA ALA A 40 0.86 -0.95 -4.68
C ALA A 40 2.39 -1.09 -4.81
N LYS A 41 2.93 -1.07 -6.04
CA LYS A 41 4.36 -1.19 -6.33
C LYS A 41 5.20 -0.09 -5.68
N PRO A 42 4.98 1.22 -5.93
CA PRO A 42 5.75 2.28 -5.30
C PRO A 42 5.56 2.36 -3.77
N ILE A 43 4.39 2.02 -3.24
CA ILE A 43 4.18 1.93 -1.79
C ILE A 43 5.04 0.82 -1.19
N ALA A 44 5.00 -0.38 -1.77
CA ALA A 44 5.85 -1.50 -1.34
C ALA A 44 7.35 -1.15 -1.42
N GLN A 45 7.75 -0.37 -2.44
CA GLN A 45 9.14 0.08 -2.59
C GLN A 45 9.58 0.99 -1.44
N ARG A 46 8.69 1.88 -0.98
CA ARG A 46 8.95 2.73 0.19
C ARG A 46 9.06 1.89 1.46
N LEU A 47 8.11 1.00 1.71
CA LEU A 47 8.14 0.12 2.87
C LEU A 47 9.42 -0.74 2.95
N ILE A 48 9.90 -1.25 1.81
CA ILE A 48 11.12 -2.08 1.76
C ILE A 48 12.39 -1.25 1.97
N ASN A 49 12.46 -0.04 1.42
CA ASN A 49 13.67 0.78 1.48
C ASN A 49 13.78 1.57 2.78
N ASP A 50 12.66 2.15 3.21
CA ASP A 50 12.59 3.14 4.27
C ASP A 50 12.12 2.50 5.60
N GLY A 51 11.55 1.29 5.54
CA GLY A 51 10.99 0.55 6.68
C GLY A 51 9.62 1.06 7.14
N VAL A 52 9.28 2.30 6.79
CA VAL A 52 8.02 2.98 7.10
C VAL A 52 7.60 3.87 5.92
N ILE A 53 6.32 4.20 5.86
CA ILE A 53 5.75 5.16 4.92
C ILE A 53 4.87 6.18 5.65
N THR A 54 4.79 7.40 5.13
CA THR A 54 4.01 8.51 5.68
C THR A 54 2.81 8.83 4.80
N ASN A 55 1.79 9.50 5.36
CA ASN A 55 0.61 9.98 4.61
C ASN A 55 1.03 10.80 3.39
N ALA A 56 1.97 11.74 3.55
CA ALA A 56 2.44 12.58 2.45
C ALA A 56 3.09 11.77 1.31
N GLN A 57 3.77 10.66 1.63
CA GLN A 57 4.33 9.77 0.61
C GLN A 57 3.24 8.97 -0.10
N VAL A 58 2.23 8.49 0.62
CA VAL A 58 1.06 7.82 0.01
C VAL A 58 0.29 8.78 -0.88
N ASP A 59 -0.01 9.99 -0.41
CA ASP A 59 -0.68 11.03 -1.19
C ASP A 59 0.09 11.38 -2.45
N ALA A 60 1.42 11.52 -2.37
CA ALA A 60 2.25 11.81 -3.54
C ALA A 60 2.28 10.66 -4.56
N ILE A 61 2.18 9.40 -4.11
CA ILE A 61 2.04 8.24 -4.99
C ILE A 61 0.66 8.24 -5.65
N TRP A 62 -0.39 8.52 -4.88
CA TRP A 62 -1.76 8.55 -5.36
C TRP A 62 -1.97 9.64 -6.42
N LEU A 63 -1.49 10.85 -6.13
CA LEU A 63 -1.54 12.02 -7.00
C LEU A 63 -0.93 11.75 -8.38
N LYS A 64 0.08 10.88 -8.47
CA LYS A 64 0.71 10.54 -9.75
C LYS A 64 -0.22 9.80 -10.70
N TRP A 65 -1.18 9.04 -10.18
CA TRP A 65 -2.02 8.15 -10.97
C TRP A 65 -3.46 8.65 -11.10
N PHE A 66 -3.97 9.34 -10.08
CA PHE A 66 -5.35 9.81 -10.02
C PHE A 66 -5.49 11.34 -10.10
N ASP A 67 -4.38 12.09 -10.22
CA ASP A 67 -4.37 13.56 -10.21
C ASP A 67 -5.00 14.20 -8.95
N GLU A 68 -5.19 13.43 -7.88
CA GLU A 68 -5.62 13.88 -6.54
C GLU A 68 -4.92 13.07 -5.42
N PRO A 69 -4.69 13.66 -4.23
CA PRO A 69 -4.13 12.93 -3.08
C PRO A 69 -5.18 12.00 -2.46
N LEU A 70 -4.74 10.86 -1.90
CA LEU A 70 -5.65 9.87 -1.32
C LEU A 70 -6.47 10.46 -0.16
N ASN A 71 -5.88 11.34 0.64
CA ASN A 71 -6.55 11.99 1.76
C ASN A 71 -7.74 12.88 1.36
N GLU A 72 -7.78 13.37 0.12
CA GLU A 72 -8.93 14.12 -0.42
C GLU A 72 -10.06 13.18 -0.84
N VAL A 73 -9.73 11.93 -1.22
CA VAL A 73 -10.69 10.90 -1.63
C VAL A 73 -11.39 10.27 -0.42
N ILE A 74 -10.62 9.81 0.56
CA ILE A 74 -11.15 9.01 1.69
C ILE A 74 -11.16 9.76 3.03
N GLY A 75 -10.61 10.97 3.07
CA GLY A 75 -10.43 11.76 4.29
C GLY A 75 -9.14 11.41 5.05
N MET A 76 -8.66 12.39 5.83
CA MET A 76 -7.40 12.28 6.60
C MET A 76 -7.41 11.10 7.58
N GLU A 77 -8.49 10.93 8.34
CA GLU A 77 -8.57 9.89 9.38
C GLU A 77 -8.50 8.47 8.80
N ALA A 78 -9.13 8.24 7.64
CA ALA A 78 -9.05 6.96 6.95
C ALA A 78 -7.66 6.74 6.35
N THR A 79 -7.02 7.80 5.86
CA THR A 79 -5.65 7.76 5.33
C THR A 79 -4.63 7.43 6.42
N GLU A 80 -4.77 8.02 7.61
CA GLU A 80 -3.94 7.72 8.78
C GLU A 80 -4.03 6.24 9.17
N ARG A 81 -5.26 5.71 9.28
CA ARG A 81 -5.47 4.28 9.54
C ARG A 81 -4.85 3.39 8.47
N PHE A 82 -5.00 3.77 7.20
CA PHE A 82 -4.41 3.01 6.10
C PHE A 82 -2.89 2.98 6.19
N VAL A 83 -2.26 4.12 6.49
CA VAL A 83 -0.80 4.20 6.70
C VAL A 83 -0.34 3.41 7.91
N ASP A 84 -1.10 3.41 9.01
CA ASP A 84 -0.81 2.58 10.18
C ASP A 84 -0.85 1.08 9.83
N ASN A 85 -1.84 0.66 9.03
CA ASN A 85 -1.94 -0.72 8.54
C ASN A 85 -0.76 -1.09 7.62
N LEU A 86 -0.36 -0.19 6.71
CA LEU A 86 0.82 -0.39 5.85
C LEU A 86 2.10 -0.56 6.67
N ASN A 87 2.29 0.28 7.69
CA ASN A 87 3.45 0.24 8.57
C ASN A 87 3.44 -0.96 9.54
N SER A 88 2.28 -1.61 9.71
CA SER A 88 2.13 -2.82 10.51
C SER A 88 2.32 -4.10 9.70
N LEU A 89 2.50 -4.00 8.38
CA LEU A 89 2.79 -5.16 7.54
C LEU A 89 4.07 -5.85 8.00
N PRO A 90 4.17 -7.19 7.84
CA PRO A 90 5.39 -7.91 8.19
C PRO A 90 6.58 -7.32 7.43
N THR A 91 7.50 -6.68 8.15
CA THR A 91 8.75 -6.22 7.55
C THR A 91 9.58 -7.45 7.18
N PRO A 92 10.29 -7.42 6.04
CA PRO A 92 11.26 -8.45 5.75
C PRO A 92 12.29 -8.47 6.86
N THR A 93 12.26 -9.55 7.65
CA THR A 93 13.19 -9.77 8.74
C THR A 93 14.57 -9.86 8.12
N THR A 94 15.38 -8.81 8.26
CA THR A 94 16.83 -9.01 8.20
C THR A 94 17.12 -9.96 9.35
N PRO A 95 17.70 -11.15 9.12
CA PRO A 95 18.17 -11.94 10.25
C PRO A 95 19.20 -11.05 10.95
N SER A 96 18.86 -10.55 12.14
CA SER A 96 19.82 -9.94 13.03
C SER A 96 20.93 -10.95 13.18
N GLY A 97 22.07 -10.65 12.57
CA GLY A 97 23.29 -11.40 12.77
C GLY A 97 23.69 -11.18 14.22
N ASP A 98 23.21 -12.07 15.10
CA ASP A 98 23.98 -12.45 16.27
C ASP A 98 25.24 -13.11 15.75
N ILE A 99 26.29 -12.30 15.57
CA ILE A 99 27.65 -12.76 15.52
C ILE A 99 28.35 -12.33 16.81
N SER A 100 28.66 -13.35 17.60
CA SER A 100 29.56 -13.40 18.77
C SER A 100 28.91 -13.19 20.14
#